data_AF-A0A7W6EP03-F1
#
_entry.id   AF-A0A7W6EP03-F1
#
_cell.length_a   1.000
_cell.length_b   1.000
_cell.length_c   1.000
_cell.angle_alpha   90.00
_cell.angle_beta   90.00
_cell.angle_gamma   90.00
#
_symmetry.space_group_name_H-M   'P 1'
#
loop_
_entity.id
_entity.type
_entity.pdbx_description
1 polymer ?
#
loop_
_entity_poly.entity_id
_entity_poly.type
_entity_poly.pdbx_seq_one_letter_code
_entity_poly.pdbx_strand_id
1 'polypeptide(L)'
;MDKLHNSKNLSKVVRHFSVDFKKQIIAQLDANLLTIADIVRQYEVSAVSVCRWRQQYSKHYQKPTRLVIEMESEALKTKALLERNAELERIIGQKQLKIDYLEKLIEIASSDLKIDLKKSTNTPLSITSNLIEKT
;
A
#
# COMPACT_ATOMS: atom_id res chain seq x y z
N MET A 1 5.46 -58.12 -41.63
CA MET A 1 6.22 -57.10 -40.87
C MET A 1 5.40 -56.78 -39.64
N ASP A 2 5.58 -57.61 -38.61
CA ASP A 2 4.82 -57.58 -37.37
C ASP A 2 5.23 -56.40 -36.50
N LYS A 3 4.25 -55.60 -36.06
CA LYS A 3 4.45 -54.67 -34.95
C LYS A 3 3.72 -55.22 -33.73
N LEU A 4 4.44 -56.05 -32.95
CA LEU A 4 4.07 -56.37 -31.57
C LEU A 4 4.01 -55.07 -30.76
N HIS A 5 2.79 -54.57 -30.52
CA HIS A 5 2.56 -53.58 -29.47
C HIS A 5 2.52 -54.32 -28.14
N ASN A 6 3.68 -54.39 -27.48
CA ASN A 6 3.82 -54.88 -26.12
C ASN A 6 3.14 -53.89 -25.15
N SER A 7 1.83 -54.08 -24.95
CA SER A 7 1.05 -53.37 -23.94
C SER A 7 1.43 -53.88 -22.55
N LYS A 8 2.49 -53.31 -21.98
CA LYS A 8 2.81 -53.48 -20.55
C LYS A 8 1.78 -52.72 -19.71
N ASN A 9 0.61 -53.34 -19.50
CA ASN A 9 -0.32 -52.93 -18.45
C ASN A 9 0.26 -53.37 -17.09
N LEU A 10 1.23 -52.61 -16.58
CA LEU A 10 1.62 -52.71 -15.17
C LEU A 10 0.47 -52.13 -14.36
N SER A 11 -0.31 -53.02 -13.72
CA SER A 11 -1.35 -52.68 -12.77
C SER A 11 -0.88 -51.53 -11.88
N LYS A 12 -1.54 -50.37 -11.99
CA LYS A 12 -1.19 -49.17 -11.23
C LYS A 12 -1.41 -49.48 -9.75
N VAL A 13 -0.34 -49.86 -9.04
CA VAL A 13 -0.39 -50.16 -7.61
C VAL A 13 -0.77 -48.88 -6.88
N VAL A 14 -2.00 -48.82 -6.39
CA VAL A 14 -2.47 -47.68 -5.58
C VAL A 14 -1.89 -47.84 -4.19
N ARG A 15 -0.87 -47.05 -3.87
CA ARG A 15 -0.30 -47.01 -2.52
C ARG A 15 -1.29 -46.32 -1.58
N HIS A 16 -1.64 -47.02 -0.50
CA HIS A 16 -2.50 -46.50 0.56
C HIS A 16 -1.65 -46.21 1.79
N PHE A 17 -1.68 -44.95 2.23
CA PHE A 17 -1.04 -44.54 3.48
C PHE A 17 -2.03 -44.59 4.63
N SER A 18 -1.60 -45.16 5.76
CA SER A 18 -2.40 -45.19 6.99
C SER A 18 -2.67 -43.77 7.50
N VAL A 19 -3.73 -43.62 8.29
CA VAL A 19 -4.11 -42.33 8.86
C VAL A 19 -3.03 -41.82 9.83
N ASP A 20 -2.43 -42.71 10.62
CA ASP A 20 -1.39 -42.34 11.60
C ASP A 20 -0.12 -41.86 10.91
N PHE A 21 0.28 -42.51 9.82
CA PHE A 21 1.40 -42.06 9.00
C PHE A 21 1.16 -40.65 8.46
N LYS A 22 -0.04 -40.37 7.93
CA LYS A 22 -0.40 -39.03 7.42
C LYS A 22 -0.33 -37.98 8.54
N LYS A 23 -0.84 -38.30 9.73
CA LYS A 23 -0.78 -37.38 10.89
C LYS A 23 0.65 -37.11 11.34
N GLN A 24 1.51 -38.13 11.37
CA GLN A 24 2.92 -37.97 11.75
C GLN A 24 3.67 -37.05 10.78
N ILE A 25 3.50 -37.24 9.48
CA ILE A 25 4.11 -36.39 8.46
C ILE A 25 3.63 -34.94 8.56
N ILE A 26 2.32 -34.73 8.79
CA ILE A 26 1.77 -33.38 8.96
C ILE A 26 2.25 -32.73 10.25
N ALA A 27 2.42 -33.48 11.34
CA ALA A 27 3.00 -32.94 12.58
C ALA A 27 4.45 -32.48 12.39
N GLN A 28 5.26 -33.23 11.62
CA GLN A 28 6.63 -32.84 11.27
C GLN A 28 6.67 -31.64 10.32
N LEU A 29 5.73 -31.56 9.38
CA LEU A 29 5.57 -30.42 8.48
C LEU A 29 5.15 -29.15 9.24
N ASP A 30 4.23 -29.26 10.19
CA ASP A 30 3.79 -28.14 11.03
C ASP A 30 4.89 -27.68 12.00
N ALA A 31 5.77 -28.59 12.43
CA ALA A 31 6.97 -28.28 13.19
C ALA A 31 8.14 -27.74 12.33
N ASN A 32 7.93 -27.53 11.02
CA ASN A 32 8.94 -27.11 10.04
C ASN A 32 10.20 -28.01 9.99
N LEU A 33 10.10 -29.28 10.40
CA LEU A 33 11.20 -30.25 10.36
C LEU A 33 11.40 -30.83 8.96
N LEU A 34 10.32 -30.86 8.17
CA LEU A 34 10.33 -31.35 6.79
C LEU A 34 9.60 -30.36 5.89
N THR A 35 10.10 -30.17 4.67
CA THR A 35 9.40 -29.37 3.65
C THR A 35 8.51 -30.28 2.80
N ILE A 36 7.47 -29.72 2.18
CA ILE A 36 6.61 -30.44 1.21
C ILE A 36 7.45 -31.12 0.12
N ALA A 37 8.51 -30.47 -0.37
CA ALA A 37 9.42 -31.02 -1.37
C ALA A 37 10.18 -32.27 -0.87
N ASP A 38 10.60 -32.28 0.39
CA ASP A 38 11.30 -33.43 0.98
C ASP A 38 10.35 -34.61 1.17
N ILE A 39 9.11 -34.36 1.59
CA ILE A 39 8.07 -35.40 1.73
C ILE A 39 7.75 -36.04 0.38
N VAL A 40 7.64 -35.22 -0.68
CA VAL A 40 7.38 -35.69 -2.04
C VAL A 40 8.52 -36.57 -2.54
N ARG A 41 9.78 -36.18 -2.30
CA ARG A 41 10.97 -36.94 -2.71
C ARG A 41 11.14 -38.24 -1.92
N GLN A 42 10.94 -38.18 -0.59
CA GLN A 42 11.22 -39.30 0.31
C GLN A 42 10.17 -40.41 0.24
N TYR A 43 8.89 -40.03 0.11
CA TYR A 43 7.77 -40.97 0.18
C TYR A 43 7.06 -41.15 -1.17
N GLU A 44 7.57 -40.51 -2.23
CA GLU A 44 7.01 -40.52 -3.59
C GLU A 44 5.51 -40.16 -3.61
N VAL A 45 5.13 -39.19 -2.76
CA VAL A 45 3.75 -38.71 -2.64
C VAL A 45 3.59 -37.44 -3.46
N SER A 46 2.43 -37.25 -4.10
CA SER A 46 2.17 -35.98 -4.80
C SER A 46 2.08 -34.81 -3.83
N ALA A 47 2.62 -33.64 -4.22
CA ALA A 47 2.52 -32.42 -3.41
C ALA A 47 1.07 -32.05 -3.09
N VAL A 48 0.14 -32.31 -4.02
CA VAL A 48 -1.31 -32.10 -3.84
C VAL A 48 -1.86 -32.96 -2.71
N SER A 49 -1.46 -34.24 -2.63
CA SER A 49 -1.87 -35.13 -1.54
C SER A 49 -1.38 -34.62 -0.19
N VAL A 50 -0.14 -34.14 -0.11
CA VAL A 50 0.44 -33.56 1.12
C VAL A 50 -0.31 -32.29 1.52
N CYS A 51 -0.62 -31.39 0.58
CA CYS A 51 -1.43 -30.20 0.83
C CYS A 51 -2.83 -30.55 1.35
N ARG A 52 -3.46 -31.60 0.79
CA ARG A 52 -4.76 -32.11 1.28
C ARG A 52 -4.65 -32.69 2.69
N TRP A 53 -3.61 -33.46 2.98
CA TRP A 53 -3.38 -33.98 4.33
C TRP A 53 -3.14 -32.86 5.33
N ARG A 54 -2.41 -31.82 4.94
CA ARG A 54 -2.20 -30.62 5.77
C ARG A 54 -3.52 -29.95 6.08
N GLN A 55 -4.38 -29.75 5.07
CA GLN A 55 -5.72 -29.19 5.28
C GLN A 55 -6.61 -30.05 6.18
N GLN A 56 -6.49 -31.39 6.10
CA GLN A 56 -7.35 -32.32 6.83
C GLN A 56 -6.89 -32.62 8.27
N TYR A 57 -5.58 -32.69 8.50
CA TYR A 57 -4.98 -33.17 9.76
C TYR A 57 -4.20 -32.12 10.54
N SER A 58 -3.88 -30.96 9.94
CA SER A 58 -3.22 -29.88 10.68
C SER A 58 -4.22 -29.20 11.61
N LYS A 59 -3.86 -29.09 12.90
CA LYS A 59 -4.66 -28.37 13.90
C LYS A 59 -4.61 -26.85 13.73
N HIS A 60 -3.58 -26.35 13.03
CA HIS A 60 -3.26 -24.93 12.93
C HIS A 60 -3.47 -24.37 11.51
N TYR A 61 -4.00 -25.16 10.58
CA TYR A 61 -4.21 -24.70 9.20
C TYR A 61 -5.46 -23.80 9.09
N GLN A 62 -5.26 -22.51 9.37
CA GLN A 62 -6.18 -21.46 8.93
C GLN A 62 -5.92 -21.25 7.42
N LYS A 63 -6.95 -21.41 6.59
CA LYS A 63 -6.85 -21.07 5.16
C LYS A 63 -6.36 -19.61 5.09
N PRO A 64 -5.24 -19.31 4.42
CA PRO A 64 -4.80 -17.93 4.32
C PRO A 64 -5.90 -17.15 3.60
N THR A 65 -6.53 -16.21 4.29
CA THR A 65 -7.43 -15.24 3.68
C THR A 65 -6.62 -14.51 2.63
N ARG A 66 -6.90 -14.76 1.35
CA ARG A 66 -6.26 -14.08 0.24
C ARG A 66 -6.70 -12.62 0.31
N LEU A 67 -5.88 -11.76 0.92
CA LEU A 67 -6.04 -10.32 0.82
C LEU A 67 -5.71 -9.93 -0.62
N VAL A 68 -6.74 -9.78 -1.45
CA VAL A 68 -6.60 -9.25 -2.80
C VAL A 68 -6.44 -7.74 -2.64
N ILE A 69 -5.22 -7.25 -2.79
CA ILE A 69 -4.95 -5.80 -2.82
C ILE A 69 -5.34 -5.33 -4.23
N GLU A 70 -6.51 -4.72 -4.33
CA GLU A 70 -7.08 -4.25 -5.60
C GLU A 70 -6.39 -2.96 -6.05
N MET A 71 -5.66 -3.00 -7.18
CA MET A 71 -5.00 -1.82 -7.78
C MET A 71 -6.00 -0.72 -8.16
N GLU A 72 -7.28 -1.05 -8.32
CA GLU A 72 -8.36 -0.10 -8.59
C GLU A 72 -8.49 0.95 -7.48
N SER A 73 -8.26 0.57 -6.22
CA SER A 73 -8.27 1.51 -5.09
C SER A 73 -7.17 2.57 -5.22
N GLU A 74 -6.01 2.19 -5.76
CA GLU A 74 -4.87 3.08 -5.91
C GLU A 74 -5.06 4.03 -7.10
N ALA A 75 -5.59 3.55 -8.23
CA ALA A 75 -5.92 4.38 -9.38
C ALA A 75 -6.95 5.47 -9.03
N LEU A 76 -7.98 5.13 -8.23
CA LEU A 76 -8.98 6.08 -7.76
C LEU A 76 -8.38 7.14 -6.82
N LYS A 77 -7.51 6.74 -5.89
CA LYS A 77 -6.80 7.68 -5.02
C LYS A 77 -5.90 8.62 -5.82
N THR A 78 -5.16 8.10 -6.79
CA THR A 78 -4.30 8.90 -7.67
C THR A 78 -5.12 9.92 -8.45
N LYS A 79 -6.27 9.52 -9.00
CA LYS A 79 -7.17 10.43 -9.71
C LYS A 79 -7.69 11.56 -8.80
N ALA A 80 -8.16 11.22 -7.60
CA ALA A 80 -8.66 12.21 -6.64
C ALA A 80 -7.55 13.20 -6.20
N LEU A 81 -6.33 12.71 -6.02
CA LEU A 81 -5.18 13.56 -5.70
C LEU A 81 -4.82 14.51 -6.84
N LEU A 82 -4.84 14.04 -8.09
CA LEU A 82 -4.58 14.87 -9.27
C LEU A 82 -5.65 15.97 -9.45
N GLU A 83 -6.93 15.62 -9.28
CA GLU A 83 -8.03 16.59 -9.32
C GLU A 83 -7.87 17.65 -8.23
N ARG A 84 -7.50 17.24 -7.01
CA ARG A 84 -7.25 18.18 -5.92
C ARG A 84 -6.06 19.10 -6.20
N ASN A 85 -5.00 18.56 -6.79
CA ASN A 85 -3.82 19.35 -7.13
C ASN A 85 -4.13 20.41 -8.19
N ALA A 86 -4.85 20.02 -9.25
CA ALA A 86 -5.27 20.95 -10.30
C ALA A 86 -6.13 22.12 -9.77
N GLU A 87 -7.03 21.84 -8.83
CA GLU A 87 -7.83 22.89 -8.18
C GLU A 87 -6.97 23.84 -7.33
N LEU A 88 -6.00 23.29 -6.59
CA LEU A 88 -5.08 24.10 -5.79
C LEU A 88 -4.18 24.97 -6.66
N GLU A 89 -3.61 24.42 -7.73
CA GLU A 89 -2.80 25.16 -8.70
C GLU A 89 -3.60 26.31 -9.33
N ARG A 90 -4.87 26.08 -9.68
CA ARG A 90 -5.77 27.14 -10.17
C ARG A 90 -5.97 28.26 -9.16
N ILE A 91 -6.27 27.92 -7.90
CA ILE A 91 -6.48 28.92 -6.83
C ILE A 91 -5.19 29.72 -6.60
N ILE A 92 -4.04 29.06 -6.58
CA ILE A 92 -2.74 29.71 -6.41
C ILE A 92 -2.48 30.67 -7.57
N GLY A 93 -2.69 30.25 -8.82
CA GLY A 93 -2.51 31.10 -9.99
C GLY A 93 -3.40 32.35 -9.97
N GLN A 94 -4.66 32.23 -9.58
CA GLN A 94 -5.57 33.37 -9.43
C GLN A 94 -5.08 34.35 -8.35
N LYS A 95 -4.57 33.84 -7.23
CA LYS A 95 -4.00 34.67 -6.16
C LYS A 95 -2.71 35.35 -6.60
N GLN A 96 -1.84 34.66 -7.33
CA GLN A 96 -0.57 35.21 -7.82
C GLN A 96 -0.81 36.39 -8.77
N LEU A 97 -1.72 36.24 -9.74
CA LEU A 97 -2.09 37.34 -10.64
C LEU A 97 -2.59 38.59 -9.90
N LYS A 98 -3.37 38.40 -8.83
CA LYS A 98 -3.85 39.51 -8.01
C LYS A 98 -2.70 40.20 -7.27
N ILE A 99 -1.75 39.43 -6.73
CA ILE A 99 -0.56 39.97 -6.06
C ILE A 99 0.28 40.76 -7.06
N ASP A 100 0.61 40.16 -8.20
CA ASP A 100 1.43 40.79 -9.24
C ASP A 100 0.83 42.11 -9.72
N TYR A 101 -0.49 42.15 -9.92
CA TYR A 101 -1.20 43.37 -10.28
C TYR A 101 -1.09 44.46 -9.20
N LEU A 102 -1.32 44.10 -7.92
CA LEU A 102 -1.21 45.05 -6.81
C LEU A 102 0.21 45.55 -6.62
N GLU A 103 1.21 44.68 -6.75
CA GLU A 103 2.61 45.08 -6.68
C GLU A 103 2.98 46.06 -7.80
N LYS A 104 2.51 45.81 -9.03
CA LYS A 104 2.75 46.72 -10.14
C LYS A 104 2.07 48.06 -9.96
N LEU A 105 0.85 48.08 -9.42
CA LEU A 105 0.15 49.33 -9.08
C LEU A 105 0.93 50.15 -8.05
N ILE A 106 1.45 49.49 -7.00
CA ILE A 106 2.26 50.14 -5.97
C ILE A 106 3.55 50.71 -6.57
N GLU A 107 4.21 49.97 -7.46
CA GLU A 107 5.43 50.41 -8.14
C GLU A 107 5.18 51.69 -8.96
N ILE A 108 4.11 51.70 -9.78
CA ILE A 108 3.73 52.87 -10.59
C ILE A 108 3.40 54.05 -9.68
N ALA A 109 2.54 53.84 -8.67
CA ALA A 109 2.15 54.90 -7.74
C ALA A 109 3.35 55.46 -6.96
N SER A 110 4.31 54.62 -6.56
CA SER A 110 5.52 55.06 -5.86
C SER A 110 6.45 55.88 -6.77
N SER A 111 6.55 55.49 -8.05
CA SER A 111 7.28 56.25 -9.07
C SER A 111 6.67 57.63 -9.31
N ASP A 112 5.34 57.71 -9.42
CA ASP A 112 4.63 58.96 -9.69
C ASP A 112 4.63 59.91 -8.47
N LEU A 113 4.52 59.38 -7.25
CA LEU A 113 4.48 60.15 -6.01
C LEU A 113 5.86 60.44 -5.40
N LYS A 114 6.94 59.83 -5.90
CA LYS A 114 8.31 59.87 -5.32
C LYS A 114 8.36 59.54 -3.82
N ILE A 115 7.39 58.77 -3.31
CA ILE A 115 7.29 58.33 -1.92
C ILE A 115 7.19 56.80 -1.94
N ASP A 116 7.96 56.12 -1.08
CA ASP A 116 7.91 54.66 -0.96
C ASP A 116 6.67 54.22 -0.16
N LEU A 117 5.61 53.83 -0.89
CA LEU A 117 4.33 53.43 -0.31
C LEU A 117 4.41 52.11 0.46
N LYS A 118 5.42 51.24 0.22
CA LYS A 118 5.63 50.02 1.01
C LYS A 118 6.08 50.32 2.46
N LYS A 119 6.53 51.54 2.76
CA LYS A 119 7.17 51.92 4.04
C LYS A 119 6.33 52.84 4.95
N SER A 120 5.15 53.28 4.51
CA SER A 120 4.25 54.19 5.26
C SER A 120 3.56 53.49 6.44
N THR A 121 4.28 53.31 7.56
CA THR A 121 3.68 52.94 8.86
C THR A 121 3.43 54.20 9.69
N ASN A 122 2.30 54.87 9.44
CA ASN A 122 1.77 55.84 10.40
C ASN A 122 1.09 55.05 11.54
N THR A 123 1.88 54.31 12.31
CA THR A 123 1.43 53.75 13.59
C THR A 123 1.78 54.78 14.65
N PRO A 124 0.81 55.47 15.29
CA PRO A 124 1.13 56.33 16.42
C PRO A 124 1.74 55.48 17.53
N LEU A 125 2.97 55.84 17.95
CA LEU A 125 3.61 55.28 19.13
C LEU A 125 2.68 55.49 20.33
N SER A 126 2.01 54.42 20.76
CA SER A 126 1.17 54.45 21.95
C SER A 126 2.06 54.53 23.18
N ILE A 127 2.38 55.75 23.62
CA ILE A 127 2.89 56.02 24.96
C ILE A 127 1.65 56.15 25.86
N THR A 128 1.15 55.04 26.39
CA THR A 128 0.20 55.08 27.50
C THR A 128 1.00 55.19 28.79
N SER A 129 1.20 56.43 29.24
CA SER A 129 1.68 56.74 30.59
C SER A 129 0.71 56.16 31.63
N ASN A 130 1.24 55.32 32.52
CA ASN A 130 0.57 54.90 33.76
C ASN A 130 0.16 56.14 34.57
N LEU A 131 -1.15 56.42 34.63
CA LEU A 131 -1.69 57.49 35.48
C LEU A 131 -3.11 57.15 35.95
N ILE A 132 -3.23 55.97 36.56
CA ILE A 132 -4.30 55.60 37.49
C ILE A 132 -3.56 54.72 38.50
N GLU A 133 -3.28 55.17 39.72
CA GLU A 133 -4.20 55.09 40.85
C GLU A 133 -3.90 56.18 41.90
N LYS A 134 -4.84 57.09 42.11
CA LYS A 134 -5.04 57.72 43.43
C LYS A 134 -6.43 58.34 43.51
N THR A 135 -7.42 57.56 43.96
CA THR A 135 -8.40 57.98 44.99
C THR A 135 -9.23 56.78 45.45
#